data_AF-A0A940C5F1-F1
#
_entry.id   AF-A0A940C5F1-F1
#
_cell.length_a   1.000
_cell.length_b   1.000
_cell.length_c   1.000
_cell.angle_alpha   90.00
_cell.angle_beta   90.00
_cell.angle_gamma   90.00
#
_symmetry.space_group_name_H-M   'P 1'
#
loop_
_entity.id
_entity.type
_entity.pdbx_description
1 polymer ?
#
loop_
_entity_poly.entity_id
_entity_poly.type
_entity_poly.pdbx_seq_one_letter_code
_entity_poly.pdbx_strand_id
1 'polypeptide(L)'
;MRLINMTCPSCGSQLQIDADNKQARCEYCGNFLLIDDGVQHVQYDNAENAGYEFEKGRQRAQQESVASQIGRQVGGRLGYVAGKVLPTGETRGYWADQPKKKQSVNPIWLWILGWLCIFPVPLTILVSRSSKLDKKWKIGIITASWIVYLLFGLFGGSGASDTSTSTTNTTNTETGNDTVRSVVDSEPATEDQGVITSISIKEDSIEVIVGNQIICKNVTVNVTDETKFSKNDIQIISDNPEIATVKAGLDSKGTNITFTIDGKSVGETSVYVKSKKGSIESNHVKVVVKEEEIIKPESISIDEEFAEIPIGDSKQVRYTVTPKGADESGLIWKSSDNNVITVDSDGLIKAVGAGTATITCSYSDNILASFDYTVDASKRSVNVKVSHTRDDDNNIGHEWSYEDLINDESISSSMLLSVGDTIRVHSKYMEEDNKPDVGEASSSHTVTEEDLLNGFEIVMELNVRENGGKNSGKSAHFVITYTFSVD
;
A
#
# COMPACT_ATOMS: atom_id res chain seq x y z
N MET A 1 6.88 31.30 -15.25
CA MET A 1 6.12 30.31 -16.03
C MET A 1 6.98 29.06 -16.14
N ARG A 2 6.58 27.94 -15.53
CA ARG A 2 7.21 26.64 -15.83
C ARG A 2 6.70 26.22 -17.20
N LEU A 3 7.59 26.04 -18.17
CA LEU A 3 7.24 25.41 -19.44
C LEU A 3 6.93 23.94 -19.14
N ILE A 4 5.65 23.61 -19.03
CA ILE A 4 5.19 22.22 -19.00
C ILE A 4 5.35 21.72 -20.44
N ASN A 5 6.18 20.70 -20.63
CA ASN A 5 6.40 20.12 -21.95
C ASN A 5 5.13 19.33 -22.32
N MET A 6 4.33 19.84 -23.25
CA MET A 6 3.06 19.23 -23.65
C MET A 6 3.21 18.57 -25.03
N THR A 7 2.85 17.29 -25.13
CA THR A 7 2.85 16.51 -26.37
C THR A 7 1.43 16.36 -26.92
N CYS A 8 1.31 16.34 -28.24
CA CYS A 8 0.03 16.16 -28.92
C CYS A 8 -0.50 14.73 -28.68
N PRO A 9 -1.70 14.54 -28.13
CA PRO A 9 -2.26 13.21 -27.87
C PRO A 9 -2.56 12.42 -29.15
N SER A 10 -2.66 13.10 -30.30
CA SER A 10 -2.94 12.44 -31.58
C SER A 10 -1.68 11.93 -32.29
N CYS A 11 -0.51 12.55 -32.12
CA CYS A 11 0.69 12.21 -32.89
C CYS A 11 2.03 12.31 -32.13
N GLY A 12 2.02 12.69 -30.85
CA GLY A 12 3.20 12.74 -30.00
C GLY A 12 4.14 13.93 -30.19
N SER A 13 3.94 14.80 -31.19
CA SER A 13 4.79 15.99 -31.42
C SER A 13 4.53 17.10 -30.40
N GLN A 14 5.44 18.05 -30.27
CA GLN A 14 5.25 19.22 -29.39
C GLN A 14 4.10 20.11 -29.87
N LEU A 15 3.36 20.68 -28.92
CA LEU A 15 2.29 21.64 -29.16
C LEU A 15 2.82 23.07 -29.04
N GLN A 16 2.39 23.95 -29.95
CA GLN A 16 2.59 25.39 -29.80
C GLN A 16 1.39 26.00 -29.07
N ILE A 17 1.67 26.81 -28.05
CA ILE A 17 0.65 27.45 -27.20
C ILE A 17 0.43 28.88 -27.69
N ASP A 18 -0.80 29.18 -28.07
CA ASP A 18 -1.32 30.53 -28.26
C ASP A 18 -2.08 30.94 -26.99
N ALA A 19 -1.40 31.72 -26.15
CA ALA A 19 -1.94 32.18 -24.88
C ALA A 19 -3.06 33.22 -25.06
N ASP A 20 -3.05 33.98 -26.16
CA ASP A 20 -4.03 35.03 -26.41
C ASP A 20 -5.38 34.43 -26.82
N ASN A 21 -5.35 33.33 -27.57
CA ASN A 21 -6.54 32.62 -28.04
C ASN A 21 -6.92 31.39 -27.19
N LYS A 22 -6.23 31.14 -26.07
CA LYS A 22 -6.43 29.98 -25.18
C LYS A 22 -6.44 28.64 -25.93
N GLN A 23 -5.51 28.47 -26.87
CA GLN A 23 -5.46 27.30 -27.75
C GLN A 23 -4.04 26.76 -27.86
N ALA A 24 -3.89 25.43 -27.86
CA ALA A 24 -2.66 24.76 -28.23
C ALA A 24 -2.83 24.09 -29.59
N ARG A 25 -1.97 24.41 -30.55
CA ARG A 25 -2.00 23.85 -31.91
C ARG A 25 -0.82 22.91 -32.14
N CYS A 26 -1.11 21.74 -32.70
CA CYS A 26 -0.09 20.84 -33.21
C CYS A 26 0.36 21.26 -34.61
N GLU A 27 1.64 21.58 -34.78
CA GLU A 27 2.18 21.93 -36.11
C GLU A 27 2.31 20.74 -37.05
N TYR A 28 2.32 19.52 -36.52
CA TYR A 28 2.51 18.30 -37.32
C TYR A 28 1.19 17.76 -37.88
N CYS A 29 0.20 17.46 -37.02
CA CYS A 29 -1.09 16.91 -37.46
C CYS A 29 -2.21 17.94 -37.59
N GLY A 30 -1.97 19.20 -37.20
CA GLY A 30 -2.97 20.28 -37.30
C GLY A 30 -4.06 20.23 -36.24
N ASN A 31 -4.06 19.24 -35.34
CA ASN A 31 -5.03 19.14 -34.26
C ASN A 31 -4.87 20.30 -33.26
N PHE A 32 -5.98 20.83 -32.74
CA PHE A 32 -5.96 21.90 -31.76
C PHE A 32 -6.67 21.47 -30.47
N LEU A 33 -6.16 21.95 -29.34
CA LEU A 33 -6.69 21.72 -28.00
C LEU A 33 -7.07 23.06 -27.41
N LEU A 34 -8.27 23.17 -26.86
CA LEU A 34 -8.67 24.34 -26.07
C LEU A 34 -8.00 24.24 -24.70
N ILE A 35 -7.30 25.30 -24.31
CA ILE A 35 -6.67 25.40 -22.99
C ILE A 35 -7.67 26.11 -22.08
N ASP A 36 -8.32 25.36 -21.21
CA ASP A 36 -9.14 25.94 -20.15
C ASP A 36 -8.21 26.47 -19.05
N ASP A 37 -8.19 27.80 -18.86
CA ASP A 37 -7.56 28.41 -17.70
C ASP A 37 -8.52 28.29 -16.53
N GLY A 38 -8.65 27.06 -16.01
CA GLY A 38 -9.33 26.78 -14.77
C GLY A 38 -8.62 27.46 -13.60
N VAL A 39 -8.79 28.77 -13.47
CA VAL A 39 -8.64 29.48 -12.20
C VAL A 39 -9.81 28.99 -11.37
N GLN A 40 -9.62 27.86 -10.68
CA GLN A 40 -10.43 27.56 -9.53
C GLN A 40 -10.19 28.69 -8.52
N HIS A 41 -11.08 29.67 -8.52
CA HIS A 41 -11.35 30.43 -7.32
C HIS A 41 -11.90 29.44 -6.32
N VAL A 42 -11.01 28.77 -5.57
CA VAL A 42 -11.38 28.12 -4.33
C VAL A 42 -11.75 29.24 -3.37
N GLN A 43 -13.01 29.70 -3.44
CA GLN A 43 -13.62 30.37 -2.30
C GLN A 43 -13.76 29.28 -1.25
N TYR A 44 -12.87 29.32 -0.26
CA TYR A 44 -13.08 28.61 0.98
C TYR A 44 -14.23 29.30 1.70
N ASP A 45 -15.45 28.79 1.52
CA ASP A 45 -16.54 29.10 2.44
C ASP A 45 -16.02 28.77 3.85
N ASN A 46 -16.02 29.78 4.73
CA ASN A 46 -15.46 29.75 6.09
C ASN A 46 -13.95 30.01 6.24
N ALA A 47 -13.26 30.62 5.26
CA ALA A 47 -11.86 31.05 5.43
C ALA A 47 -11.64 31.94 6.68
N GLU A 48 -12.61 32.81 6.98
CA GLU A 48 -12.59 33.67 8.17
C GLU A 48 -12.76 32.86 9.46
N ASN A 49 -13.64 31.85 9.45
CA ASN A 49 -13.86 30.97 10.60
C ASN A 49 -12.64 30.08 10.86
N ALA A 50 -12.04 29.52 9.80
CA ALA A 50 -10.80 28.76 9.89
C ALA A 50 -9.63 29.61 10.40
N GLY A 51 -9.53 30.87 9.93
CA GLY A 51 -8.57 31.85 10.44
C GLY A 51 -8.79 32.19 11.92
N TYR A 52 -10.04 32.33 12.35
CA TYR A 52 -10.41 32.61 13.73
C TYR A 52 -10.12 31.43 14.66
N GLU A 53 -10.42 30.20 14.25
CA GLU A 53 -10.10 28.99 15.03
C GLU A 53 -8.58 28.78 15.15
N PHE A 54 -7.84 29.02 14.06
CA PHE A 54 -6.39 28.95 14.07
C PHE A 54 -5.76 29.96 15.05
N GLU A 55 -6.26 31.21 15.05
CA GLU A 55 -5.79 32.25 15.96
C GLU A 55 -6.15 31.94 17.43
N LYS A 56 -7.35 31.40 17.69
CA LYS A 56 -7.72 30.86 19.03
C LYS A 56 -6.80 29.74 19.48
N GLY A 57 -6.48 28.80 18.60
CA GLY A 57 -5.54 27.71 18.87
C GLY A 57 -4.15 28.22 19.24
N ARG A 58 -3.67 29.24 18.50
CA ARG A 58 -2.39 29.90 18.77
C ARG A 58 -2.36 30.59 20.14
N GLN A 59 -3.43 31.31 20.50
CA GLN A 59 -3.54 31.98 21.81
C GLN A 59 -3.62 30.97 22.97
N ARG A 60 -4.33 29.85 22.79
CA ARG A 60 -4.40 28.78 23.78
C ARG A 60 -3.03 28.14 24.01
N ALA A 61 -2.28 27.85 22.94
CA ALA A 61 -0.91 27.35 23.03
C ALA A 61 0.05 28.35 23.72
N GLN A 62 -0.10 29.66 23.46
CA GLN A 62 0.66 30.69 24.17
C GLN A 62 0.32 30.72 25.66
N GLN A 63 -0.97 30.69 26.03
CA GLN A 63 -1.40 30.67 27.43
C GLN A 63 -0.90 29.42 28.18
N GLU A 64 -0.96 28.24 27.55
CA GLU A 64 -0.44 27.00 28.10
C GLU A 64 1.10 27.03 28.26
N SER A 65 1.82 27.64 27.31
CA SER A 65 3.27 27.83 27.41
C SER A 65 3.65 28.78 28.56
N VAL A 66 2.87 29.84 28.80
CA VAL A 66 3.08 30.78 29.91
C VAL A 66 2.73 30.12 31.24
N ALA A 67 1.61 29.39 31.32
CA ALA A 67 1.20 28.67 32.52
C ALA A 67 2.22 27.58 32.92
N SER A 68 2.79 26.87 31.93
CA SER A 68 3.81 25.85 32.16
C SER A 68 5.18 26.44 32.55
N GLN A 69 5.51 27.66 32.11
CA GLN A 69 6.69 28.40 32.58
C GLN A 69 6.52 28.90 34.03
N ILE A 70 5.34 29.41 34.38
CA ILE A 70 5.02 29.85 35.76
C ILE A 70 5.02 28.65 36.71
N GLY A 71 4.49 27.49 36.28
CA GLY A 71 4.53 26.24 37.07
C GLY A 71 5.94 25.66 37.29
N ARG A 72 6.94 26.08 36.49
CA ARG A 72 8.34 25.64 36.62
C ARG A 72 9.21 26.56 37.49
N GLN A 73 8.81 27.81 37.72
CA GLN A 73 9.57 28.77 38.55
C GLN A 73 9.08 28.89 39.99
N VAL A 74 7.92 28.34 40.35
CA VAL A 74 7.38 28.40 41.74
C VAL A 74 7.55 27.07 42.48
N GLY A 75 8.70 26.44 42.26
CA GLY A 75 9.18 25.29 43.04
C GLY A 75 10.32 25.70 43.97
N GLY A 76 10.19 26.80 44.71
CA GLY A 76 11.19 27.18 45.70
C GLY A 76 11.12 28.63 46.15
N ARG A 77 10.85 28.78 47.45
CA ARG A 77 11.17 29.92 48.33
C ARG A 77 10.04 30.92 48.62
N LEU A 78 9.59 30.82 49.87
CA LEU A 78 8.71 31.72 50.62
C LEU A 78 9.16 33.19 50.57
N GLY A 79 8.17 34.09 50.44
CA GLY A 79 8.32 35.53 50.65
C GLY A 79 6.96 36.23 50.61
N TYR A 80 6.35 36.40 51.78
CA TYR A 80 5.17 37.23 52.01
C TYR A 80 5.43 38.69 51.62
N VAL A 81 4.53 39.30 50.84
CA VAL A 81 4.13 40.70 51.00
C VAL A 81 2.61 40.79 50.89
N ALA A 82 2.01 41.34 51.95
CA ALA A 82 0.60 41.65 52.16
C ALA A 82 -0.02 42.50 51.03
N GLY A 83 -1.31 42.52 50.76
CA GLY A 83 -2.46 41.90 51.40
C GLY A 83 -3.72 42.65 50.94
N LYS A 84 -4.86 41.97 50.86
CA LYS A 84 -6.15 42.51 51.28
C LYS A 84 -7.06 41.36 51.69
N VAL A 85 -7.57 41.52 52.88
CA VAL A 85 -8.16 40.56 53.80
C VAL A 85 -9.57 40.18 53.34
N LEU A 86 -9.84 38.87 53.28
CA LEU A 86 -11.18 38.27 53.38
C LEU A 86 -11.66 38.35 54.85
N PRO A 87 -12.97 38.31 55.10
CA PRO A 87 -13.43 37.47 56.20
C PRO A 87 -14.54 36.51 55.75
N THR A 88 -14.24 35.20 55.83
CA THR A 88 -14.84 34.21 56.76
C THR A 88 -16.12 33.56 56.20
N GLY A 89 -16.22 32.25 56.04
CA GLY A 89 -15.33 31.16 56.41
C GLY A 89 -15.91 29.80 55.98
N GLU A 90 -15.09 28.77 56.14
CA GLU A 90 -15.34 27.33 55.95
C GLU A 90 -15.12 26.76 54.54
N THR A 91 -13.83 26.63 54.23
CA THR A 91 -13.28 25.60 53.35
C THR A 91 -13.32 24.24 54.05
N ARG A 92 -14.15 23.31 53.56
CA ARG A 92 -13.94 21.86 53.73
C ARG A 92 -13.33 21.31 52.43
N GLY A 93 -12.11 20.78 52.54
CA GLY A 93 -11.40 20.17 51.43
C GLY A 93 -12.05 18.85 51.02
N TYR A 94 -12.39 18.73 49.73
CA TYR A 94 -12.62 17.45 49.09
C TYR A 94 -11.32 16.97 48.46
N TRP A 95 -10.79 15.89 49.01
CA TRP A 95 -9.87 15.00 48.31
C TRP A 95 -10.72 14.20 47.32
N ALA A 96 -10.60 14.49 46.03
CA ALA A 96 -11.10 13.59 45.00
C ALA A 96 -10.05 12.52 44.74
N ASP A 97 -10.19 11.38 45.41
CA ASP A 97 -9.64 10.13 44.91
C ASP A 97 -10.24 9.88 43.53
N GLN A 98 -9.40 9.94 42.49
CA GLN A 98 -9.80 9.60 41.13
C GLN A 98 -10.08 8.08 41.07
N PRO A 99 -11.28 7.63 40.63
CA PRO A 99 -11.48 6.23 40.34
C PRO A 99 -10.58 5.83 39.18
N LYS A 100 -9.68 4.89 39.44
CA LYS A 100 -8.78 4.29 38.45
C LYS A 100 -9.62 3.71 37.31
N LYS A 101 -9.63 4.34 36.14
CA LYS A 101 -10.08 3.69 34.89
C LYS A 101 -9.30 2.40 34.72
N LYS A 102 -9.99 1.28 34.81
CA LYS A 102 -9.46 -0.05 34.50
C LYS A 102 -9.26 -0.09 32.99
N GLN A 103 -8.06 0.23 32.53
CA GLN A 103 -7.68 0.07 31.13
C GLN A 103 -7.79 -1.41 30.79
N SER A 104 -8.73 -1.77 29.91
CA SER A 104 -8.74 -3.06 29.25
C SER A 104 -7.54 -3.11 28.31
N VAL A 105 -6.46 -3.74 28.79
CA VAL A 105 -5.29 -4.06 27.98
C VAL A 105 -5.69 -5.15 26.98
N ASN A 106 -6.11 -4.73 25.78
CA ASN A 106 -6.04 -5.60 24.62
C ASN A 106 -4.57 -5.95 24.38
N PRO A 107 -4.24 -7.21 24.05
CA PRO A 107 -2.87 -7.74 24.05
C PRO A 107 -2.07 -7.30 22.81
N ILE A 108 -2.12 -6.02 22.45
CA ILE A 108 -1.24 -5.41 21.44
C ILE A 108 0.22 -5.44 21.92
N TRP A 109 0.44 -5.44 23.24
CA TRP A 109 1.77 -5.50 23.84
C TRP A 109 2.46 -6.87 23.63
N LEU A 110 1.70 -7.96 23.48
CA LEU A 110 2.25 -9.28 23.14
C LEU A 110 2.76 -9.34 21.70
N TRP A 111 2.16 -8.58 20.78
CA TRP A 111 2.65 -8.41 19.40
C TRP A 111 3.91 -7.55 19.32
N ILE A 112 4.00 -6.50 20.14
CA ILE A 112 5.18 -5.61 20.21
C ILE A 112 6.38 -6.34 20.85
N LEU A 113 6.15 -7.17 21.88
CA LEU A 113 7.18 -8.05 22.43
C LEU A 113 7.67 -9.08 21.41
N GLY A 114 6.79 -9.58 20.55
CA GLY A 114 7.15 -10.45 19.43
C GLY A 114 8.15 -9.80 18.48
N TRP A 115 7.89 -8.55 18.06
CA TRP A 115 8.81 -7.78 17.19
C TRP A 115 10.12 -7.40 17.88
N LEU A 116 10.08 -7.08 19.17
CA LEU A 116 11.25 -6.66 19.94
C LEU A 116 12.21 -7.83 20.26
N CYS A 117 11.74 -9.07 20.16
CA CYS A 117 12.52 -10.30 20.31
C CYS A 117 13.06 -10.87 18.99
N ILE A 118 12.58 -10.40 17.82
CA ILE A 118 13.04 -10.85 16.50
C ILE A 118 14.31 -10.12 16.07
N PHE A 119 14.54 -8.89 16.57
CA PHE A 119 15.75 -8.11 16.28
C PHE A 119 16.46 -7.72 17.57
N PRO A 120 17.74 -8.12 17.80
CA PRO A 120 18.45 -7.84 19.03
C PRO A 120 18.77 -6.34 19.22
N VAL A 121 18.81 -5.58 18.12
CA VAL A 121 19.24 -4.17 18.12
C VAL A 121 18.26 -3.24 18.88
N PRO A 122 16.94 -3.23 18.62
CA PRO A 122 16.00 -2.42 19.40
C PRO A 122 16.01 -2.73 20.91
N LEU A 123 16.06 -4.01 21.29
CA LEU A 123 16.14 -4.43 22.69
C LEU A 123 17.41 -3.91 23.36
N THR A 124 18.57 -3.98 22.69
CA THR A 124 19.83 -3.48 23.26
C THR A 124 19.80 -1.98 23.55
N ILE A 125 19.19 -1.18 22.68
CA ILE A 125 19.06 0.27 22.87
C ILE A 125 18.16 0.59 24.06
N LEU A 126 17.05 -0.13 24.20
CA LEU A 126 16.06 0.06 25.26
C LEU A 126 16.61 -0.35 26.63
N VAL A 127 17.27 -1.50 26.72
CA VAL A 127 17.89 -2.00 27.96
C VAL A 127 19.09 -1.13 28.36
N SER A 128 19.91 -0.69 27.40
CA SER A 128 21.05 0.22 27.66
C SER A 128 20.60 1.55 28.25
N ARG A 129 19.54 2.15 27.68
CA ARG A 129 18.99 3.46 28.11
C ARG A 129 18.08 3.39 29.35
N SER A 130 17.71 2.19 29.82
CA SER A 130 16.88 2.05 31.02
C SER A 130 17.63 2.52 32.27
N SER A 131 17.10 3.51 33.00
CA SER A 131 17.70 3.98 34.27
C SER A 131 17.34 3.08 35.46
N LYS A 132 16.43 2.12 35.27
CA LYS A 132 15.84 1.29 36.33
C LYS A 132 16.54 -0.06 36.55
N LEU A 133 17.51 -0.43 35.70
CA LEU A 133 18.18 -1.74 35.75
C LEU A 133 19.67 -1.61 36.09
N ASP A 134 20.15 -2.58 36.87
CA ASP A 134 21.53 -2.62 37.34
C ASP A 134 22.50 -3.11 36.25
N LYS A 135 23.77 -2.64 36.24
CA LYS A 135 24.69 -2.85 35.10
C LYS A 135 24.94 -4.34 34.78
N LYS A 136 25.01 -5.20 35.79
CA LYS A 136 25.19 -6.66 35.61
C LYS A 136 24.01 -7.32 34.90
N TRP A 137 22.79 -6.89 35.25
CA TRP A 137 21.56 -7.39 34.64
C TRP A 137 21.35 -6.88 33.22
N LYS A 138 21.76 -5.64 32.93
CA LYS A 138 21.75 -5.11 31.56
C LYS A 138 22.60 -5.97 30.61
N ILE A 139 23.82 -6.31 31.02
CA ILE A 139 24.72 -7.13 30.22
C ILE A 139 24.14 -8.55 30.05
N GLY A 140 23.60 -9.15 31.12
CA GLY A 140 23.00 -10.49 31.05
C GLY A 140 21.80 -10.61 30.11
N ILE A 141 20.91 -9.61 30.09
CA ILE A 141 19.75 -9.60 29.18
C ILE A 141 20.20 -9.41 27.72
N ILE A 142 21.20 -8.55 27.49
CA ILE A 142 21.75 -8.32 26.15
C ILE A 142 22.44 -9.58 25.63
N THR A 143 23.31 -10.23 26.44
CA THR A 143 24.02 -11.44 25.99
C THR A 143 23.08 -12.60 25.72
N ALA A 144 22.05 -12.81 26.54
CA ALA A 144 21.05 -13.84 26.32
C ALA A 144 20.24 -13.62 25.02
N SER A 145 19.86 -12.37 24.73
CA SER A 145 19.13 -12.03 23.50
C SER A 145 19.94 -12.28 22.22
N TRP A 146 21.24 -11.95 22.23
CA TRP A 146 22.12 -12.23 21.09
C TRP A 146 22.42 -13.72 20.90
N ILE A 147 22.53 -14.50 21.98
CA ILE A 147 22.68 -15.97 21.89
C ILE A 147 21.43 -16.60 21.28
N VAL A 148 20.24 -16.17 21.70
CA VAL A 148 18.97 -16.66 21.13
C VAL A 148 18.85 -16.28 19.64
N TYR A 149 19.19 -15.05 19.28
CA TYR A 149 19.22 -14.61 17.87
C TYR A 149 20.16 -15.45 17.01
N LEU A 150 21.38 -15.73 17.49
CA LEU A 150 22.35 -16.59 16.79
C LEU A 150 21.87 -18.04 16.64
N LEU A 151 21.13 -18.57 17.63
CA LEU A 151 20.57 -19.91 17.58
C LEU A 151 19.40 -20.03 16.59
N PHE A 152 18.57 -18.99 16.47
CA PHE A 152 17.52 -18.95 15.43
C PHE A 152 18.10 -18.79 14.02
N GLY A 153 19.24 -18.10 13.86
CA GLY A 153 19.97 -18.02 12.58
C GLY A 153 20.60 -19.34 12.11
N LEU A 154 20.65 -20.38 12.96
CA LEU A 154 21.20 -21.70 12.62
C LEU A 154 20.14 -22.76 12.27
N PHE A 155 18.85 -22.47 12.44
CA PHE A 155 17.75 -23.43 12.18
C PHE A 155 16.59 -22.90 11.31
N GLY A 156 16.66 -21.67 10.77
CA GLY A 156 15.77 -21.17 9.71
C GLY A 156 16.46 -21.26 8.35
N GLY A 157 16.07 -22.24 7.54
CA GLY A 157 16.74 -22.58 6.29
C GLY A 157 16.65 -21.54 5.17
N SER A 158 17.65 -21.60 4.30
CA SER A 158 17.63 -21.27 2.87
C SER A 158 17.07 -19.90 2.45
N GLY A 159 17.97 -19.01 2.07
CA GLY A 159 17.64 -17.81 1.30
C GLY A 159 18.42 -16.60 1.78
N ALA A 160 19.61 -16.40 1.22
CA ALA A 160 20.30 -15.12 1.29
C ALA A 160 21.06 -14.91 -0.02
N SER A 161 20.40 -14.19 -0.92
CA SER A 161 21.02 -13.25 -1.84
C SER A 161 21.35 -11.97 -1.09
N ASP A 162 22.55 -11.44 -1.30
CA ASP A 162 22.90 -10.00 -1.35
C ASP A 162 24.29 -9.96 -2.00
N THR A 163 24.43 -9.56 -3.27
CA THR A 163 24.43 -8.17 -3.75
C THR A 163 25.16 -7.21 -2.81
N SER A 164 26.40 -6.91 -3.17
CA SER A 164 27.07 -5.67 -2.78
C SER A 164 27.60 -5.03 -4.06
N THR A 165 26.99 -3.90 -4.38
CA THR A 165 27.35 -2.95 -5.41
C THR A 165 28.77 -2.41 -5.16
N SER A 166 29.62 -2.46 -6.17
CA SER A 166 30.69 -1.47 -6.34
C SER A 166 30.83 -1.14 -7.82
N THR A 167 30.44 0.09 -8.11
CA THR A 167 30.61 0.87 -9.32
C THR A 167 32.01 0.70 -9.92
N THR A 168 32.09 0.12 -11.12
CA THR A 168 33.20 0.37 -12.06
C THR A 168 32.79 1.49 -13.01
N ASN A 169 33.54 2.60 -12.96
CA ASN A 169 33.54 3.55 -14.06
C ASN A 169 34.15 2.87 -15.29
N THR A 170 33.38 2.87 -16.37
CA THR A 170 33.83 2.56 -17.74
C THR A 170 34.36 3.84 -18.37
N THR A 171 35.45 3.73 -19.12
CA THR A 171 35.77 4.48 -20.33
C THR A 171 36.76 3.57 -21.09
N ASN A 172 36.40 2.92 -22.20
CA ASN A 172 36.31 3.47 -23.57
C ASN A 172 37.44 4.49 -23.82
N THR A 173 38.27 4.42 -24.86
CA THR A 173 38.02 3.98 -26.25
C THR A 173 39.35 3.96 -27.02
N GLU A 174 39.38 3.15 -28.09
CA GLU A 174 39.93 3.45 -29.43
C GLU A 174 41.42 3.70 -29.71
N THR A 175 41.91 2.82 -30.60
CA THR A 175 42.68 3.06 -31.84
C THR A 175 44.03 3.76 -31.80
N GLY A 176 45.02 3.08 -32.39
CA GLY A 176 46.34 3.64 -32.70
C GLY A 176 47.25 2.59 -33.30
N ASN A 177 46.88 2.13 -34.49
CA ASN A 177 47.72 1.56 -35.54
C ASN A 177 49.16 2.11 -35.54
N ASP A 178 50.15 1.21 -35.44
CA ASP A 178 51.44 1.44 -36.09
C ASP A 178 52.15 0.12 -36.46
N THR A 179 52.79 0.19 -37.62
CA THR A 179 53.41 -0.93 -38.35
C THR A 179 54.74 -1.40 -37.74
N VAL A 180 55.08 -2.69 -37.95
CA VAL A 180 56.37 -3.20 -38.47
C VAL A 180 56.78 -4.56 -37.84
N ARG A 181 57.20 -5.47 -38.74
CA ARG A 181 58.04 -6.67 -38.60
C ARG A 181 57.40 -8.04 -38.29
N SER A 182 57.23 -8.76 -39.39
CA SER A 182 57.51 -10.20 -39.53
C SER A 182 58.68 -10.67 -38.67
N VAL A 183 58.38 -11.61 -37.78
CA VAL A 183 59.29 -12.70 -37.41
C VAL A 183 58.44 -13.97 -37.45
N VAL A 184 58.78 -14.82 -38.41
CA VAL A 184 58.40 -16.22 -38.44
C VAL A 184 59.16 -16.88 -37.30
N ASP A 185 58.45 -17.40 -36.30
CA ASP A 185 58.91 -18.53 -35.51
C ASP A 185 57.71 -19.42 -35.25
N SER A 186 57.70 -20.54 -35.97
CA SER A 186 56.87 -21.70 -35.70
C SER A 186 57.33 -22.32 -34.37
N GLU A 187 56.60 -22.02 -33.31
CA GLU A 187 56.74 -22.73 -32.03
C GLU A 187 56.22 -24.17 -32.20
N PRO A 188 57.00 -25.20 -31.84
CA PRO A 188 56.56 -26.58 -31.96
C PRO A 188 55.50 -26.87 -30.90
N ALA A 189 54.52 -27.70 -31.26
CA ALA A 189 53.54 -28.26 -30.34
C ALA A 189 54.24 -28.86 -29.11
N THR A 190 54.06 -28.22 -27.96
CA THR A 190 54.44 -28.80 -26.67
C THR A 190 53.44 -29.90 -26.34
N GLU A 191 53.90 -31.15 -26.36
CA GLU A 191 53.16 -32.30 -25.83
C GLU A 191 52.70 -32.01 -24.39
N ASP A 192 51.39 -32.13 -24.18
CA ASP A 192 50.68 -31.87 -22.94
C ASP A 192 51.16 -32.83 -21.84
N GLN A 193 51.65 -32.30 -20.73
CA GLN A 193 51.90 -33.03 -19.48
C GLN A 193 50.54 -33.33 -18.82
N GLY A 194 49.74 -34.16 -19.50
CA GLY A 194 48.28 -34.27 -19.38
C GLY A 194 47.81 -34.69 -17.99
N VAL A 195 47.47 -33.70 -17.18
CA VAL A 195 46.73 -33.91 -15.92
C VAL A 195 45.30 -34.35 -16.22
N ILE A 196 44.69 -33.90 -17.32
CA ILE A 196 43.32 -34.25 -17.74
C ILE A 196 43.38 -35.46 -18.70
N THR A 197 42.55 -36.48 -18.46
CA THR A 197 42.44 -37.67 -19.32
C THR A 197 41.17 -37.67 -20.17
N SER A 198 40.07 -37.12 -19.66
CA SER A 198 38.82 -36.96 -20.42
C SER A 198 37.90 -35.93 -19.76
N ILE A 199 37.05 -35.32 -20.57
CA ILE A 199 35.99 -34.41 -20.12
C ILE A 199 34.68 -34.88 -20.73
N SER A 200 33.59 -34.87 -19.98
CA SER A 200 32.25 -35.15 -20.51
C SER A 200 31.19 -34.32 -19.80
N ILE A 201 30.14 -34.00 -20.53
CA ILE A 201 28.92 -33.37 -20.01
C ILE A 201 27.81 -34.41 -20.13
N LYS A 202 27.10 -34.72 -19.04
CA LYS A 202 26.11 -35.81 -19.04
C LYS A 202 24.78 -35.43 -19.69
N GLU A 203 24.54 -34.14 -19.94
CA GLU A 203 23.36 -33.64 -20.62
C GLU A 203 23.48 -33.80 -22.15
N ASP A 204 22.45 -34.34 -22.80
CA ASP A 204 22.42 -34.47 -24.26
C ASP A 204 21.92 -33.18 -24.95
N SER A 205 20.98 -32.49 -24.32
CA SER A 205 20.47 -31.20 -24.76
C SER A 205 19.94 -30.36 -23.60
N ILE A 206 19.97 -29.04 -23.76
CA ILE A 206 19.54 -28.07 -22.75
C ILE A 206 18.63 -27.04 -23.42
N GLU A 207 17.47 -26.78 -22.82
CA GLU A 207 16.55 -25.73 -23.27
C GLU A 207 16.57 -24.56 -22.30
N VAL A 208 16.74 -23.33 -22.80
CA VAL A 208 16.80 -22.10 -22.00
C VAL A 208 15.79 -21.09 -22.58
N ILE A 209 15.07 -20.38 -21.72
CA ILE A 209 14.24 -19.25 -22.16
C ILE A 209 15.12 -18.01 -22.33
N VAL A 210 14.89 -17.19 -23.36
CA VAL A 210 15.60 -15.92 -23.56
C VAL A 210 15.55 -15.07 -22.27
N GLY A 211 16.71 -14.55 -21.85
CA GLY A 211 16.84 -13.76 -20.62
C GLY A 211 17.00 -14.59 -19.34
N ASN A 212 16.69 -15.89 -19.38
CA ASN A 212 16.83 -16.79 -18.24
C ASN A 212 18.20 -17.49 -18.20
N GLN A 213 18.55 -17.97 -17.01
CA GLN A 213 19.80 -18.68 -16.74
C GLN A 213 19.52 -20.11 -16.25
N ILE A 214 20.34 -21.06 -16.70
CA ILE A 214 20.30 -22.46 -16.26
C ILE A 214 21.67 -22.88 -15.76
N ILE A 215 21.69 -23.57 -14.62
CA ILE A 215 22.91 -24.13 -14.04
C ILE A 215 23.03 -25.61 -14.42
N CYS A 216 24.06 -25.95 -15.17
CA CYS A 216 24.45 -27.30 -15.51
C CYS A 216 25.41 -27.84 -14.45
N LYS A 217 25.11 -29.03 -13.90
CA LYS A 217 25.84 -29.59 -12.76
C LYS A 217 26.56 -30.91 -13.06
N ASN A 218 26.37 -31.51 -14.23
CA ASN A 218 26.88 -32.85 -14.52
C ASN A 218 28.10 -32.85 -15.46
N VAL A 219 29.09 -31.99 -15.19
CA VAL A 219 30.39 -32.05 -15.87
C VAL A 219 31.30 -33.03 -15.14
N THR A 220 31.83 -34.01 -15.87
CA THR A 220 32.82 -34.97 -15.37
C THR A 220 34.17 -34.66 -16.00
N VAL A 221 35.20 -34.47 -15.18
CA VAL A 221 36.59 -34.35 -15.63
C VAL A 221 37.39 -35.46 -14.95
N ASN A 222 37.94 -36.36 -15.75
CA ASN A 222 38.84 -37.39 -15.25
C ASN A 222 40.28 -36.89 -15.37
N VAL A 223 41.07 -37.10 -14.32
CA VAL A 223 42.45 -36.60 -14.21
C VAL A 223 43.40 -37.71 -13.75
N THR A 224 44.67 -37.60 -14.11
CA THR A 224 45.73 -38.53 -13.66
C THR A 224 46.21 -38.23 -12.24
N ASP A 225 46.11 -36.97 -11.81
CA ASP A 225 46.53 -36.49 -10.49
C ASP A 225 45.63 -35.32 -10.06
N GLU A 226 44.70 -35.58 -9.15
CA GLU A 226 43.74 -34.58 -8.63
C GLU A 226 44.45 -33.39 -7.95
N THR A 227 45.65 -33.59 -7.41
CA THR A 227 46.38 -32.51 -6.70
C THR A 227 46.98 -31.48 -7.65
N LYS A 228 47.11 -31.81 -8.93
CA LYS A 228 47.67 -30.95 -9.98
C LYS A 228 46.61 -30.28 -10.85
N PHE A 229 45.35 -30.70 -10.74
CA PHE A 229 44.26 -30.15 -11.51
C PHE A 229 43.82 -28.80 -10.94
N SER A 230 43.72 -27.78 -11.80
CA SER A 230 43.07 -26.52 -11.50
C SER A 230 41.86 -26.30 -12.40
N LYS A 231 40.78 -25.73 -11.85
CA LYS A 231 39.63 -25.27 -12.65
C LYS A 231 40.02 -24.32 -13.80
N ASN A 232 41.13 -23.59 -13.64
CA ASN A 232 41.61 -22.66 -14.66
C ASN A 232 42.22 -23.39 -15.86
N ASP A 233 42.47 -24.69 -15.74
CA ASP A 233 42.97 -25.56 -16.81
C ASP A 233 41.88 -25.97 -17.80
N ILE A 234 40.61 -25.62 -17.53
CA ILE A 234 39.51 -25.80 -18.47
C ILE A 234 38.87 -24.45 -18.83
N GLN A 235 38.20 -24.43 -19.97
CA GLN A 235 37.34 -23.33 -20.42
C GLN A 235 36.04 -23.90 -20.96
N ILE A 236 34.96 -23.14 -20.76
CA ILE A 236 33.64 -23.49 -21.24
C ILE A 236 33.35 -22.58 -22.41
N ILE A 237 32.99 -23.17 -23.53
CA ILE A 237 32.86 -22.49 -24.80
C ILE A 237 31.41 -22.66 -25.26
N SER A 238 30.81 -21.56 -25.69
CA SER A 238 29.62 -21.59 -26.54
C SER A 238 30.07 -21.33 -27.96
N ASP A 239 29.67 -22.18 -28.91
CA ASP A 239 29.98 -21.97 -30.33
C ASP A 239 29.38 -20.66 -30.87
N ASN A 240 28.28 -20.21 -30.25
CA ASN A 240 27.63 -18.95 -30.57
C ASN A 240 27.19 -18.21 -29.29
N PRO A 241 28.04 -17.32 -28.75
CA PRO A 241 27.72 -16.54 -27.55
C PRO A 241 26.59 -15.53 -27.75
N GLU A 242 26.25 -15.16 -29.00
CA GLU A 242 25.08 -14.31 -29.28
C GLU A 242 23.76 -15.04 -29.01
N ILE A 243 23.74 -16.38 -29.14
CA ILE A 243 22.58 -17.22 -28.81
C ILE A 243 22.59 -17.56 -27.32
N ALA A 244 23.70 -18.07 -26.80
CA ALA A 244 23.82 -18.41 -25.39
C ALA A 244 25.24 -18.17 -24.87
N THR A 245 25.37 -17.44 -23.77
CA THR A 245 26.66 -17.23 -23.09
C THR A 245 26.85 -18.23 -21.96
N VAL A 246 28.09 -18.53 -21.63
CA VAL A 246 28.45 -19.49 -20.58
C VAL A 246 29.33 -18.85 -19.52
N LYS A 247 29.08 -19.20 -18.26
CA LYS A 247 29.91 -18.78 -17.11
C LYS A 247 30.23 -20.00 -16.26
N ALA A 248 31.51 -20.22 -15.97
CA ALA A 248 31.91 -21.28 -15.06
C ALA A 248 31.44 -20.97 -13.62
N GLY A 249 30.86 -21.96 -12.96
CA GLY A 249 30.44 -21.92 -11.55
C GLY A 249 31.08 -23.06 -10.76
N LEU A 250 31.31 -22.85 -9.47
CA LEU A 250 31.78 -23.91 -8.56
C LEU A 250 30.70 -24.18 -7.51
N ASP A 251 30.60 -25.43 -7.05
CA ASP A 251 30.01 -25.66 -5.74
C ASP A 251 30.91 -25.08 -4.64
N SER A 252 30.35 -24.82 -3.46
CA SER A 252 31.03 -24.22 -2.32
C SER A 252 32.21 -25.04 -1.76
N LYS A 253 32.44 -26.25 -2.28
CA LYS A 253 33.53 -27.17 -1.90
C LYS A 253 34.61 -27.30 -2.99
N GLY A 254 34.39 -26.72 -4.17
CA GLY A 254 35.30 -26.78 -5.31
C GLY A 254 35.45 -28.17 -5.93
N THR A 255 34.53 -29.09 -5.64
CA THR A 255 34.64 -30.52 -5.99
C THR A 255 33.85 -30.85 -7.25
N ASN A 256 32.76 -30.13 -7.55
CA ASN A 256 31.98 -30.31 -8.77
C ASN A 256 32.06 -29.07 -9.68
N ILE A 257 32.35 -29.30 -10.96
CA ILE A 257 32.33 -28.27 -11.99
C ILE A 257 30.87 -28.04 -12.40
N THR A 258 30.41 -26.80 -12.24
CA THR A 258 29.11 -26.37 -12.74
C THR A 258 29.31 -25.25 -13.75
N PHE A 259 28.31 -24.99 -14.56
CA PHE A 259 28.32 -23.80 -15.40
C PHE A 259 26.93 -23.26 -15.59
N THR A 260 26.85 -21.95 -15.71
CA THR A 260 25.60 -21.26 -16.00
C THR A 260 25.56 -20.95 -17.48
N ILE A 261 24.47 -21.34 -18.13
CA ILE A 261 24.11 -20.91 -19.48
C ILE A 261 23.12 -19.77 -19.32
N ASP A 262 23.35 -18.67 -20.03
CA ASP A 262 22.48 -17.50 -20.08
C ASP A 262 22.00 -17.33 -21.52
N GLY A 263 20.69 -17.52 -21.75
CA GLY A 263 20.06 -17.46 -23.06
C GLY A 263 19.91 -16.02 -23.53
N LYS A 264 20.50 -15.68 -24.68
CA LYS A 264 20.56 -14.31 -25.21
C LYS A 264 19.60 -14.06 -26.36
N SER A 265 19.54 -14.97 -27.33
CA SER A 265 18.63 -14.86 -28.47
C SER A 265 18.07 -16.22 -28.86
N VAL A 266 16.86 -16.24 -29.41
CA VAL A 266 16.25 -17.47 -29.92
C VAL A 266 17.15 -18.13 -30.96
N GLY A 267 17.35 -19.44 -30.84
CA GLY A 267 18.19 -20.20 -31.77
C GLY A 267 18.79 -21.45 -31.15
N GLU A 268 19.64 -22.12 -31.91
CA GLU A 268 20.37 -23.30 -31.47
C GLU A 268 21.88 -23.03 -31.51
N THR A 269 22.58 -23.42 -30.46
CA THR A 269 24.05 -23.40 -30.38
C THR A 269 24.53 -24.66 -29.69
N SER A 270 25.84 -24.83 -29.56
CA SER A 270 26.41 -25.90 -28.75
C SER A 270 27.33 -25.35 -27.67
N VAL A 271 27.35 -26.03 -26.53
CA VAL A 271 28.23 -25.73 -25.41
C VAL A 271 29.08 -26.94 -25.08
N TYR A 272 30.38 -26.71 -24.88
CA TYR A 272 31.34 -27.75 -24.56
C TYR A 272 32.44 -27.22 -23.64
N VAL A 273 33.17 -28.15 -23.02
CA VAL A 273 34.30 -27.85 -22.15
C VAL A 273 35.58 -28.30 -22.84
N LYS A 274 36.58 -27.42 -22.87
CA LYS A 274 37.88 -27.68 -23.49
C LYS A 274 39.02 -27.46 -22.51
N SER A 275 40.04 -28.30 -22.55
CA SER A 275 41.31 -28.06 -21.85
C SER A 275 42.01 -26.82 -22.40
N LYS A 276 42.54 -25.95 -21.54
CA LYS A 276 43.35 -24.80 -21.95
C LYS A 276 44.79 -25.17 -22.32
N LYS A 277 45.28 -26.32 -21.85
CA LYS A 277 46.69 -26.75 -22.00
C LYS A 277 46.87 -27.90 -23.01
N GLY A 278 45.80 -28.35 -23.66
CA GLY A 278 45.83 -29.48 -24.60
C GLY A 278 44.63 -29.49 -25.56
N SER A 279 44.46 -30.61 -26.27
CA SER A 279 43.40 -30.77 -27.29
C SER A 279 42.17 -31.56 -26.79
N ILE A 280 42.10 -31.89 -25.50
CA ILE A 280 40.98 -32.65 -24.93
C ILE A 280 39.75 -31.74 -24.81
N GLU A 281 38.63 -32.22 -25.35
CA GLU A 281 37.31 -31.57 -25.27
C GLU A 281 36.23 -32.58 -24.86
N SER A 282 35.10 -32.05 -24.39
CA SER A 282 33.90 -32.83 -24.09
C SER A 282 33.07 -33.09 -25.35
N ASN A 283 32.00 -33.88 -25.18
CA ASN A 283 30.87 -33.82 -26.09
C ASN A 283 30.29 -32.39 -26.16
N HIS A 284 29.80 -32.02 -27.33
CA HIS A 284 29.08 -30.77 -27.56
C HIS A 284 27.61 -30.97 -27.20
N VAL A 285 27.14 -30.21 -26.22
CA VAL A 285 25.75 -30.26 -25.76
C VAL A 285 24.94 -29.27 -26.56
N LYS A 286 23.85 -29.74 -27.18
CA LYS A 286 22.93 -28.87 -27.91
C LYS A 286 22.21 -27.94 -26.93
N VAL A 287 22.30 -26.64 -27.14
CA VAL A 287 21.55 -25.63 -26.39
C VAL A 287 20.52 -25.01 -27.31
N VAL A 288 19.25 -25.10 -26.92
CA VAL A 288 18.11 -24.50 -27.62
C VAL A 288 17.60 -23.35 -26.78
N VAL A 289 17.72 -22.13 -27.30
CA VAL A 289 17.15 -20.95 -26.66
C VAL A 289 15.81 -20.65 -27.31
N LYS A 290 14.74 -20.65 -26.50
CA LYS A 290 13.36 -20.41 -26.93
C LYS A 290 12.83 -19.11 -26.33
N GLU A 291 11.84 -18.54 -26.98
CA GLU A 291 11.04 -17.46 -26.40
C GLU A 291 10.13 -18.00 -25.30
N GLU A 292 9.73 -17.15 -24.36
CA GLU A 292 8.74 -17.51 -23.36
C GLU A 292 7.36 -17.62 -24.02
N GLU A 293 6.72 -18.78 -23.90
CA GLU A 293 5.36 -18.95 -24.41
C GLU A 293 4.35 -18.34 -23.43
N ILE A 294 3.73 -17.24 -23.84
CA ILE A 294 2.64 -16.62 -23.09
C ILE A 294 1.38 -17.46 -23.30
N ILE A 295 0.88 -18.06 -22.22
CA ILE A 295 -0.40 -18.77 -22.21
C ILE A 295 -1.50 -17.71 -22.34
N LYS A 296 -2.34 -17.79 -23.37
CA LYS A 296 -3.42 -16.83 -23.60
C LYS A 296 -4.70 -17.27 -22.88
N PRO A 297 -5.53 -16.33 -22.39
CA PRO A 297 -6.83 -16.67 -21.83
C PRO A 297 -7.78 -17.12 -22.94
N GLU A 298 -8.47 -18.22 -22.72
CA GLU A 298 -9.43 -18.82 -23.67
C GLU A 298 -10.87 -18.64 -23.23
N SER A 299 -11.12 -18.61 -21.92
CA SER A 299 -12.44 -18.35 -21.34
C SER A 299 -12.35 -17.77 -19.95
N ILE A 300 -13.42 -17.09 -19.53
CA ILE A 300 -13.59 -16.57 -18.18
C ILE A 300 -14.90 -17.11 -17.61
N SER A 301 -14.82 -17.70 -16.43
CA SER A 301 -16.00 -18.05 -15.63
C SER A 301 -16.20 -16.97 -14.57
N ILE A 302 -17.40 -16.41 -14.49
CA ILE A 302 -17.77 -15.49 -13.41
C ILE A 302 -18.23 -16.31 -12.21
N ASP A 303 -17.67 -16.04 -11.03
CA ASP A 303 -17.90 -16.86 -9.84
C ASP A 303 -19.25 -16.55 -9.16
N GLU A 304 -19.84 -15.40 -9.47
CA GLU A 304 -21.04 -14.89 -8.82
C GLU A 304 -22.05 -14.41 -9.87
N GLU A 305 -23.28 -14.94 -9.81
CA GLU A 305 -24.39 -14.49 -10.64
C GLU A 305 -25.12 -13.37 -9.91
N PHE A 306 -24.87 -12.13 -10.30
CA PHE A 306 -25.52 -10.98 -9.70
C PHE A 306 -26.52 -10.37 -10.66
N ALA A 307 -27.80 -10.41 -10.28
CA ALA A 307 -28.85 -9.75 -11.03
C ALA A 307 -28.94 -8.25 -10.71
N GLU A 308 -28.62 -7.83 -9.48
CA GLU A 308 -28.95 -6.49 -8.99
C GLU A 308 -27.80 -5.82 -8.18
N ILE A 309 -27.62 -4.52 -8.41
CA ILE A 309 -26.73 -3.63 -7.63
C ILE A 309 -27.45 -2.30 -7.34
N PRO A 310 -27.48 -1.81 -6.08
CA PRO A 310 -28.07 -0.51 -5.76
C PRO A 310 -27.30 0.65 -6.40
N ILE A 311 -27.98 1.77 -6.67
CA ILE A 311 -27.33 2.97 -7.21
C ILE A 311 -26.24 3.46 -6.25
N GLY A 312 -25.11 3.91 -6.81
CA GLY A 312 -23.97 4.44 -6.06
C GLY A 312 -22.99 3.37 -5.56
N ASP A 313 -23.46 2.13 -5.38
CA ASP A 313 -22.63 1.03 -4.90
C ASP A 313 -21.63 0.59 -5.97
N SER A 314 -20.51 0.04 -5.49
CA SER A 314 -19.46 -0.56 -6.31
C SER A 314 -19.19 -2.00 -5.90
N LYS A 315 -18.77 -2.81 -6.87
CA LYS A 315 -18.55 -4.24 -6.67
C LYS A 315 -17.43 -4.78 -7.54
N GLN A 316 -16.57 -5.59 -6.94
CA GLN A 316 -15.52 -6.28 -7.69
C GLN A 316 -16.11 -7.51 -8.38
N VAL A 317 -15.93 -7.64 -9.70
CA VAL A 317 -16.25 -8.88 -10.39
C VAL A 317 -15.23 -9.95 -9.98
N ARG A 318 -15.72 -11.08 -9.48
CA ARG A 318 -14.91 -12.27 -9.17
C ARG A 318 -15.00 -13.24 -10.34
N TYR A 319 -13.85 -13.68 -10.83
CA TYR A 319 -13.78 -14.51 -12.01
C TYR A 319 -12.56 -15.45 -11.98
N THR A 320 -12.65 -16.52 -12.76
CA THR A 320 -11.57 -17.48 -12.97
C THR A 320 -11.23 -17.57 -14.45
N VAL A 321 -9.95 -17.46 -14.80
CA VAL A 321 -9.44 -17.55 -16.18
C VAL A 321 -8.97 -18.96 -16.50
N THR A 322 -9.33 -19.45 -17.69
CA THR A 322 -8.89 -20.73 -18.23
C THR A 322 -8.14 -20.53 -19.56
N PRO A 323 -7.02 -21.22 -19.79
CA PRO A 323 -6.34 -22.18 -18.91
C PRO A 323 -5.64 -21.51 -17.72
N LYS A 324 -5.36 -22.30 -16.68
CA LYS A 324 -4.65 -21.83 -15.49
C LYS A 324 -3.25 -21.34 -15.86
N GLY A 325 -2.89 -20.15 -15.37
CA GLY A 325 -1.59 -19.52 -15.68
C GLY A 325 -1.59 -18.73 -16.98
N ALA A 326 -2.77 -18.52 -17.58
CA ALA A 326 -2.93 -17.56 -18.66
C ALA A 326 -2.54 -16.13 -18.21
N ASP A 327 -1.99 -15.36 -19.14
CA ASP A 327 -1.66 -13.96 -18.94
C ASP A 327 -2.92 -13.08 -19.04
N GLU A 328 -3.27 -12.45 -17.93
CA GLU A 328 -4.45 -11.60 -17.79
C GLU A 328 -4.18 -10.12 -18.10
N SER A 329 -2.91 -9.74 -18.33
CA SER A 329 -2.53 -8.33 -18.52
C SER A 329 -3.16 -7.66 -19.75
N GLY A 330 -3.71 -8.46 -20.68
CA GLY A 330 -4.43 -7.99 -21.87
C GLY A 330 -5.96 -8.05 -21.78
N LEU A 331 -6.54 -8.31 -20.61
CA LEU A 331 -8.00 -8.29 -20.43
C LEU A 331 -8.57 -6.87 -20.55
N ILE A 332 -9.71 -6.75 -21.23
CA ILE A 332 -10.41 -5.48 -21.45
C ILE A 332 -11.85 -5.64 -21.00
N TRP A 333 -12.22 -4.85 -20.00
CA TRP A 333 -13.58 -4.73 -19.47
C TRP A 333 -14.32 -3.57 -20.11
N LYS A 334 -15.61 -3.76 -20.39
CA LYS A 334 -16.46 -2.73 -20.98
C LYS A 334 -17.91 -2.88 -20.52
N SER A 335 -18.59 -1.75 -20.36
CA SER A 335 -20.05 -1.68 -20.17
C SER A 335 -20.75 -1.32 -21.47
N SER A 336 -21.95 -1.85 -21.67
CA SER A 336 -22.85 -1.46 -22.76
C SER A 336 -23.43 -0.06 -22.57
N ASP A 337 -23.60 0.39 -21.32
CA ASP A 337 -24.11 1.72 -20.97
C ASP A 337 -23.48 2.26 -19.69
N ASN A 338 -22.54 3.20 -19.84
CA ASN A 338 -21.84 3.84 -18.72
C ASN A 338 -22.74 4.78 -17.89
N ASN A 339 -23.93 5.15 -18.37
CA ASN A 339 -24.89 5.91 -17.55
C ASN A 339 -25.64 5.02 -16.56
N VAL A 340 -25.63 3.69 -16.79
CA VAL A 340 -26.27 2.70 -15.92
C VAL A 340 -25.20 2.06 -15.02
N ILE A 341 -24.16 1.47 -15.60
CA ILE A 341 -23.04 0.87 -14.86
C ILE A 341 -21.72 1.20 -15.56
N THR A 342 -20.72 1.63 -14.81
CA THR A 342 -19.32 1.74 -15.28
C THR A 342 -18.51 0.55 -14.81
N VAL A 343 -17.46 0.18 -15.54
CA VAL A 343 -16.47 -0.83 -15.14
C VAL A 343 -15.07 -0.30 -15.42
N ASP A 344 -14.13 -0.51 -14.49
CA ASP A 344 -12.73 -0.14 -14.67
C ASP A 344 -11.88 -1.27 -15.28
N SER A 345 -10.57 -1.04 -15.43
CA SER A 345 -9.62 -2.02 -16.01
C SER A 345 -9.48 -3.29 -15.19
N ASP A 346 -9.77 -3.22 -13.90
CA ASP A 346 -9.59 -4.33 -12.95
C ASP A 346 -10.92 -5.08 -12.71
N GLY A 347 -12.00 -4.69 -13.40
CA GLY A 347 -13.31 -5.30 -13.27
C GLY A 347 -14.10 -4.83 -12.05
N LEU A 348 -13.78 -3.66 -11.48
CA LEU A 348 -14.62 -3.01 -10.47
C LEU A 348 -15.78 -2.31 -11.18
N ILE A 349 -17.00 -2.79 -10.94
CA ILE A 349 -18.21 -2.17 -11.45
C ILE A 349 -18.75 -1.12 -10.45
N LYS A 350 -19.35 -0.05 -10.95
CA LYS A 350 -20.07 0.95 -10.15
C LYS A 350 -21.42 1.25 -10.78
N ALA A 351 -22.48 1.20 -9.98
CA ALA A 351 -23.83 1.56 -10.40
C ALA A 351 -23.99 3.08 -10.42
N VAL A 352 -24.40 3.60 -11.58
CA VAL A 352 -24.52 5.04 -11.82
C VAL A 352 -25.98 5.46 -11.93
N GLY A 353 -26.79 4.67 -12.63
CA GLY A 353 -28.19 5.00 -12.90
C GLY A 353 -29.02 3.75 -13.10
N ALA A 354 -30.33 3.90 -12.95
CA ALA A 354 -31.28 2.80 -13.08
C ALA A 354 -31.31 2.23 -14.51
N GLY A 355 -31.50 0.91 -14.62
CA GLY A 355 -31.60 0.22 -15.91
C GLY A 355 -30.83 -1.09 -15.92
N THR A 356 -30.63 -1.65 -17.10
CA THR A 356 -29.82 -2.86 -17.28
C THR A 356 -28.65 -2.56 -18.20
N ALA A 357 -27.45 -2.97 -17.79
CA ALA A 357 -26.24 -2.87 -18.60
C ALA A 357 -25.52 -4.21 -18.66
N THR A 358 -25.00 -4.54 -19.83
CA THR A 358 -24.17 -5.71 -20.07
C THR A 358 -22.72 -5.34 -19.81
N ILE A 359 -22.05 -6.11 -18.96
CA ILE A 359 -20.61 -6.06 -18.75
C ILE A 359 -19.94 -7.15 -19.58
N THR A 360 -18.95 -6.77 -20.37
CA THR A 360 -18.21 -7.66 -21.26
C THR A 360 -16.73 -7.63 -20.91
N CYS A 361 -16.12 -8.81 -20.81
CA CYS A 361 -14.68 -8.97 -20.73
C CYS A 361 -14.15 -9.64 -22.01
N SER A 362 -13.08 -9.09 -22.56
CA SER A 362 -12.50 -9.53 -23.84
C SER A 362 -10.98 -9.60 -23.77
N TYR A 363 -10.39 -10.42 -24.65
CA TYR A 363 -8.95 -10.52 -24.85
C TYR A 363 -8.64 -10.59 -26.34
N SER A 364 -7.79 -9.68 -26.84
CA SER A 364 -7.46 -9.59 -28.28
C SER A 364 -8.70 -9.64 -29.19
N ASP A 365 -9.70 -8.82 -28.88
CA ASP A 365 -11.01 -8.71 -29.55
C ASP A 365 -11.95 -9.92 -29.43
N ASN A 366 -11.54 -11.00 -28.74
CA ASN A 366 -12.44 -12.12 -28.45
C ASN A 366 -13.16 -11.90 -27.12
N ILE A 367 -14.49 -11.99 -27.14
CA ILE A 367 -15.30 -11.93 -25.91
C ILE A 367 -15.09 -13.24 -25.13
N LEU A 368 -14.63 -13.12 -23.89
CA LEU A 368 -14.40 -14.25 -22.99
C LEU A 368 -15.54 -14.45 -21.99
N ALA A 369 -16.22 -13.36 -21.60
CA ALA A 369 -17.41 -13.38 -20.76
C ALA A 369 -18.31 -12.17 -21.06
N SER A 370 -19.62 -12.35 -20.90
CA SER A 370 -20.63 -11.30 -21.02
C SER A 370 -21.81 -11.60 -20.12
N PHE A 371 -22.25 -10.63 -19.33
CA PHE A 371 -23.29 -10.81 -18.32
C PHE A 371 -24.01 -9.50 -18.03
N ASP A 372 -25.29 -9.59 -17.67
CA ASP A 372 -26.16 -8.44 -17.46
C ASP A 372 -26.30 -8.14 -15.96
N TYR A 373 -26.23 -6.85 -15.63
CA TYR A 373 -26.59 -6.33 -14.32
C TYR A 373 -27.76 -5.37 -14.43
N THR A 374 -28.66 -5.45 -13.45
CA THR A 374 -29.74 -4.49 -13.27
C THR A 374 -29.45 -3.57 -12.10
N VAL A 375 -29.68 -2.29 -12.30
CA VAL A 375 -29.61 -1.25 -11.27
C VAL A 375 -31.02 -0.86 -10.89
N ASP A 376 -31.37 -1.09 -9.63
CA ASP A 376 -32.70 -0.81 -9.10
C ASP A 376 -32.81 0.66 -8.67
N ALA A 377 -33.63 1.44 -9.39
CA ALA A 377 -33.90 2.85 -9.08
C ALA A 377 -34.49 3.05 -7.69
N SER A 378 -35.20 2.04 -7.18
CA SER A 378 -35.91 2.13 -5.92
C SER A 378 -35.02 1.91 -4.72
N LYS A 379 -33.73 1.55 -4.91
CA LYS A 379 -32.80 1.24 -3.82
C LYS A 379 -31.51 2.05 -3.92
N ARG A 380 -31.07 2.66 -2.82
CA ARG A 380 -29.77 3.35 -2.74
C ARG A 380 -29.12 3.20 -1.38
N SER A 381 -27.80 3.03 -1.39
CA SER A 381 -26.97 3.15 -0.18
C SER A 381 -26.80 4.62 0.17
N VAL A 382 -27.14 4.99 1.41
CA VAL A 382 -27.01 6.37 1.90
C VAL A 382 -26.07 6.42 3.10
N ASN A 383 -25.28 7.48 3.19
CA ASN A 383 -24.45 7.77 4.34
C ASN A 383 -25.27 8.48 5.42
N VAL A 384 -25.10 8.07 6.67
CA VAL A 384 -25.86 8.57 7.81
C VAL A 384 -24.96 9.33 8.77
N LYS A 385 -25.39 10.54 9.15
CA LYS A 385 -24.72 11.37 10.14
C LYS A 385 -25.73 11.98 11.08
N VAL A 386 -25.41 12.02 12.38
CA VAL A 386 -26.20 12.75 13.37
C VAL A 386 -25.41 13.96 13.86
N SER A 387 -26.08 15.09 13.96
CA SER A 387 -25.54 16.30 14.57
C SER A 387 -26.48 16.81 15.65
N HIS A 388 -25.88 17.41 16.67
CA HIS A 388 -26.60 17.94 17.82
C HIS A 388 -26.21 19.38 18.03
N THR A 389 -27.21 20.25 18.12
CA THR A 389 -27.03 21.65 18.47
C THR A 389 -27.87 21.96 19.70
N ARG A 390 -27.38 22.86 20.56
CA ARG A 390 -28.03 23.29 21.80
C ARG A 390 -28.30 24.77 21.69
N ASP A 391 -29.54 25.17 21.96
CA ASP A 391 -29.98 26.58 21.95
C ASP A 391 -30.80 26.86 23.22
N ASP A 392 -30.12 27.18 24.33
CA ASP A 392 -30.77 27.39 25.64
C ASP A 392 -30.15 28.49 26.52
N ASP A 393 -30.79 28.78 27.66
CA ASP A 393 -30.46 29.87 28.58
C ASP A 393 -29.38 29.51 29.63
N ASN A 394 -28.18 29.10 29.21
CA ASN A 394 -26.91 29.17 29.98
C ASN A 394 -26.87 28.71 31.46
N ASN A 395 -27.85 27.95 31.97
CA ASN A 395 -27.93 27.63 33.41
C ASN A 395 -28.53 26.24 33.72
N ILE A 396 -28.45 25.30 32.78
CA ILE A 396 -28.69 23.87 33.00
C ILE A 396 -27.37 23.16 32.75
N GLY A 397 -27.08 22.07 33.48
CA GLY A 397 -25.78 21.41 33.55
C GLY A 397 -25.09 21.15 32.20
N HIS A 398 -23.80 20.81 32.27
CA HIS A 398 -22.96 20.56 31.09
C HIS A 398 -22.59 19.09 30.93
N GLU A 399 -23.02 18.21 31.84
CA GLU A 399 -22.72 16.78 31.84
C GLU A 399 -23.91 16.02 31.25
N TRP A 400 -23.84 15.74 29.96
CA TRP A 400 -24.89 15.07 29.19
C TRP A 400 -24.37 13.76 28.59
N SER A 401 -25.21 12.74 28.66
CA SER A 401 -25.10 11.54 27.83
C SER A 401 -26.23 11.52 26.81
N TYR A 402 -25.99 10.91 25.65
CA TYR A 402 -27.02 10.77 24.61
C TYR A 402 -26.94 9.41 23.92
N GLU A 403 -28.08 8.99 23.39
CA GLU A 403 -28.27 7.77 22.61
C GLU A 403 -29.12 8.11 21.39
N ASP A 404 -28.61 7.76 20.20
CA ASP A 404 -29.29 7.95 18.93
C ASP A 404 -29.49 6.60 18.26
N LEU A 405 -30.73 6.35 17.84
CA LEU A 405 -31.15 5.10 17.22
C LEU A 405 -31.87 5.38 15.90
N ILE A 406 -31.75 4.44 14.97
CA ILE A 406 -32.56 4.35 13.76
C ILE A 406 -33.24 2.98 13.79
N ASN A 407 -34.57 2.97 13.65
CA ASN A 407 -35.39 1.76 13.71
C ASN A 407 -35.10 0.91 14.97
N ASP A 408 -34.93 1.57 16.11
CA ASP A 408 -34.60 0.97 17.41
C ASP A 408 -33.21 0.29 17.48
N GLU A 409 -32.34 0.53 16.49
CA GLU A 409 -30.97 0.00 16.43
C GLU A 409 -29.92 1.11 16.47
N SER A 410 -28.71 0.78 16.92
CA SER A 410 -27.56 1.69 16.90
C SER A 410 -27.18 2.06 15.47
N ILE A 411 -26.79 3.31 15.26
CA ILE A 411 -26.58 3.89 13.94
C ILE A 411 -25.30 3.32 13.28
N SER A 412 -25.45 2.82 12.06
CA SER A 412 -24.34 2.54 11.13
C SER A 412 -23.97 3.78 10.33
N SER A 413 -22.74 3.84 9.82
CA SER A 413 -22.28 4.95 8.95
C SER A 413 -23.02 5.01 7.62
N SER A 414 -23.59 3.91 7.17
CA SER A 414 -24.41 3.83 5.96
C SER A 414 -25.54 2.82 6.09
N MET A 415 -26.57 2.95 5.26
CA MET A 415 -27.73 2.07 5.21
C MET A 415 -28.26 1.96 3.79
N LEU A 416 -28.76 0.78 3.41
CA LEU A 416 -29.51 0.59 2.17
C LEU A 416 -30.97 0.98 2.41
N LEU A 417 -31.47 1.94 1.62
CA LEU A 417 -32.85 2.41 1.67
C LEU A 417 -33.59 2.10 0.38
N SER A 418 -34.88 1.80 0.51
CA SER A 418 -35.81 1.64 -0.60
C SER A 418 -36.92 2.68 -0.58
N VAL A 419 -37.43 3.06 -1.76
CA VAL A 419 -38.62 3.92 -1.87
C VAL A 419 -39.80 3.28 -1.14
N GLY A 420 -40.43 4.04 -0.25
CA GLY A 420 -41.52 3.59 0.60
C GLY A 420 -41.09 3.04 1.97
N ASP A 421 -39.79 2.84 2.21
CA ASP A 421 -39.29 2.49 3.54
C ASP A 421 -39.67 3.58 4.54
N THR A 422 -40.04 3.18 5.75
CA THR A 422 -40.31 4.12 6.84
C THR A 422 -39.16 4.07 7.84
N ILE A 423 -38.40 5.16 7.90
CA ILE A 423 -37.29 5.32 8.82
C ILE A 423 -37.79 5.99 10.08
N ARG A 424 -37.51 5.39 11.23
CA ARG A 424 -37.81 5.94 12.55
C ARG A 424 -36.52 6.35 13.22
N VAL A 425 -36.38 7.62 13.54
CA VAL A 425 -35.25 8.16 14.31
C VAL A 425 -35.68 8.37 15.75
N HIS A 426 -34.79 8.08 16.69
CA HIS A 426 -35.02 8.30 18.11
C HIS A 426 -33.74 8.80 18.78
N SER A 427 -33.85 9.91 19.51
CA SER A 427 -32.76 10.46 20.33
C SER A 427 -33.19 10.57 21.78
N LYS A 428 -32.30 10.19 22.69
CA LYS A 428 -32.46 10.30 24.13
C LYS A 428 -31.30 11.06 24.73
N TYR A 429 -31.60 12.04 25.57
CA TYR A 429 -30.63 12.84 26.32
C TYR A 429 -30.87 12.62 27.80
N MET A 430 -29.77 12.46 28.55
CA MET A 430 -29.81 12.26 30.00
C MET A 430 -28.72 13.10 30.67
N GLU A 431 -29.12 13.95 31.61
CA GLU A 431 -28.20 14.68 32.49
C GLU A 431 -27.59 13.70 33.51
N GLU A 432 -26.26 13.69 33.64
CA GLU A 432 -25.54 12.78 34.53
C GLU A 432 -25.51 13.30 35.98
N ASP A 433 -26.66 13.30 36.65
CA ASP A 433 -26.76 13.72 38.05
C ASP A 433 -27.39 12.64 38.96
N ASN A 434 -27.62 12.97 40.25
CA ASN A 434 -28.21 12.02 41.21
C ASN A 434 -29.71 11.78 40.98
N LYS A 435 -30.37 12.57 40.12
CA LYS A 435 -31.78 12.44 39.73
C LYS A 435 -31.93 12.72 38.22
N PRO A 436 -31.44 11.80 37.37
CA PRO A 436 -31.18 12.09 35.96
C PRO A 436 -32.37 12.72 35.26
N ASP A 437 -32.16 13.90 34.68
CA ASP A 437 -33.15 14.56 33.84
C ASP A 437 -33.08 13.97 32.43
N VAL A 438 -34.20 13.46 31.95
CA VAL A 438 -34.29 12.74 30.67
C VAL A 438 -35.22 13.48 29.72
N GLY A 439 -34.77 13.67 28.49
CA GLY A 439 -35.60 14.08 27.36
C GLY A 439 -35.43 13.10 26.21
N GLU A 440 -36.52 12.81 25.52
CA GLU A 440 -36.55 11.88 24.39
C GLU A 440 -37.37 12.50 23.26
N ALA A 441 -36.95 12.25 22.02
CA ALA A 441 -37.68 12.65 20.83
C ALA A 441 -37.63 11.52 19.80
N SER A 442 -38.70 11.41 19.01
CA SER A 442 -38.74 10.49 17.88
C SER A 442 -39.48 11.11 16.71
N SER A 443 -39.06 10.74 15.51
CA SER A 443 -39.71 11.15 14.28
C SER A 443 -39.64 10.00 13.28
N SER A 444 -40.50 10.07 12.26
CA SER A 444 -40.50 9.09 11.19
C SER A 444 -40.60 9.77 9.84
N HIS A 445 -39.93 9.20 8.85
CA HIS A 445 -39.96 9.66 7.47
C HIS A 445 -40.20 8.49 6.53
N THR A 446 -41.06 8.66 5.53
CA THR A 446 -41.23 7.68 4.45
C THR A 446 -40.36 8.09 3.28
N VAL A 447 -39.41 7.23 2.91
CA VAL A 447 -38.42 7.47 1.86
C VAL A 447 -39.10 7.63 0.51
N THR A 448 -38.77 8.72 -0.19
CA THR A 448 -39.22 9.03 -1.54
C THR A 448 -38.12 8.81 -2.56
N GLU A 449 -38.45 8.84 -3.85
CA GLU A 449 -37.45 8.82 -4.93
C GLU A 449 -36.50 10.03 -4.86
N GLU A 450 -37.02 11.21 -4.50
CA GLU A 450 -36.22 12.44 -4.39
C GLU A 450 -35.20 12.35 -3.25
N ASP A 451 -35.58 11.73 -2.13
CA ASP A 451 -34.69 11.48 -1.01
C ASP A 451 -33.50 10.60 -1.42
N LEU A 452 -33.74 9.57 -2.23
CA LEU A 452 -32.67 8.71 -2.77
C LEU A 452 -31.84 9.42 -3.84
N LEU A 453 -32.30 10.51 -4.44
CA LEU A 453 -31.53 11.26 -5.44
C LEU A 453 -30.67 12.35 -4.81
N ASN A 454 -31.18 13.05 -3.79
CA ASN A 454 -30.58 14.26 -3.25
C ASN A 454 -30.10 14.12 -1.80
N GLY A 455 -30.46 13.02 -1.12
CA GLY A 455 -30.39 12.94 0.33
C GLY A 455 -31.52 13.72 1.00
N PHE A 456 -31.64 13.57 2.32
CA PHE A 456 -32.67 14.22 3.12
C PHE A 456 -32.24 14.35 4.57
N GLU A 457 -32.96 15.18 5.33
CA GLU A 457 -32.71 15.37 6.76
C GLU A 457 -33.98 15.16 7.57
N ILE A 458 -33.82 14.56 8.75
CA ILE A 458 -34.87 14.52 9.78
C ILE A 458 -34.39 15.37 10.95
N VAL A 459 -35.09 16.47 11.19
CA VAL A 459 -34.81 17.40 12.28
C VAL A 459 -35.80 17.15 13.41
N MET A 460 -35.29 17.01 14.63
CA MET A 460 -36.07 16.85 15.85
C MET A 460 -35.69 17.91 16.88
N GLU A 461 -36.71 18.45 17.54
CA GLU A 461 -36.53 19.27 18.74
C GLU A 461 -36.69 18.38 19.98
N LEU A 462 -35.73 18.43 20.89
CA LEU A 462 -35.71 17.68 22.14
C LEU A 462 -35.52 18.65 23.30
N ASN A 463 -36.44 18.61 24.25
CA ASN A 463 -36.37 19.41 25.47
C ASN A 463 -36.13 18.51 26.67
N VAL A 464 -35.11 18.80 27.46
CA VAL A 464 -34.88 18.18 28.77
C VAL A 464 -35.27 19.17 29.85
N ARG A 465 -36.18 18.80 30.74
CA ARG A 465 -36.68 19.68 31.80
C ARG A 465 -36.14 19.26 33.16
N GLU A 466 -35.55 20.21 33.88
CA GLU A 466 -34.93 19.96 35.18
C GLU A 466 -35.98 19.65 36.26
N ASN A 467 -35.93 18.45 36.83
CA ASN A 467 -36.94 17.90 37.74
C ASN A 467 -36.71 18.26 39.23
N GLY A 468 -35.58 18.90 39.57
CA GLY A 468 -35.22 19.26 40.94
C GLY A 468 -34.04 20.22 41.04
N GLY A 469 -33.71 20.70 42.24
CA GLY A 469 -32.55 21.60 42.43
C GLY A 469 -32.86 23.10 42.25
N LYS A 470 -31.80 23.92 42.13
CA LYS A 470 -31.91 25.40 42.10
C LYS A 470 -32.47 25.93 40.78
N ASN A 471 -32.36 25.16 39.71
CA ASN A 471 -32.77 25.54 38.36
C ASN A 471 -34.01 24.74 37.91
N SER A 472 -34.65 24.02 38.84
CA SER A 472 -35.90 23.29 38.62
C SER A 472 -36.94 24.10 37.85
N GLY A 473 -37.48 23.48 36.79
CA GLY A 473 -38.45 24.11 35.89
C GLY A 473 -37.84 24.80 34.67
N LYS A 474 -36.51 24.96 34.60
CA LYS A 474 -35.81 25.32 33.36
C LYS A 474 -35.75 24.15 32.38
N SER A 475 -35.47 24.43 31.11
CA SER A 475 -35.39 23.40 30.07
C SER A 475 -34.21 23.63 29.13
N ALA A 476 -33.47 22.58 28.84
CA ALA A 476 -32.41 22.56 27.85
C ALA A 476 -33.03 22.15 26.52
N HIS A 477 -32.84 22.96 25.49
CA HIS A 477 -33.38 22.73 24.16
C HIS A 477 -32.27 22.29 23.21
N PHE A 478 -32.48 21.15 22.58
CA PHE A 478 -31.58 20.53 21.62
C PHE A 478 -32.28 20.38 20.28
N VAL A 479 -31.57 20.68 19.21
CA VAL A 479 -31.97 20.35 17.84
C VAL A 479 -31.06 19.25 17.34
N ILE A 480 -31.65 18.09 17.07
CA ILE A 480 -30.96 16.92 16.54
C ILE A 480 -31.29 16.80 15.06
N THR A 481 -30.26 16.74 14.21
CA THR A 481 -30.43 16.57 12.77
C THR A 481 -29.77 15.27 12.34
N TYR A 482 -30.60 14.36 11.82
CA TYR A 482 -30.17 13.15 11.13
C TYR A 482 -30.07 13.47 9.65
N THR A 483 -28.85 13.49 9.11
CA THR A 483 -28.58 13.74 7.70
C THR A 483 -28.33 12.41 6.98
N PHE A 484 -29.11 12.16 5.94
CA PHE A 484 -28.96 11.04 5.02
C PHE A 484 -28.45 11.59 3.70
N SER A 485 -27.21 11.27 3.34
CA SER A 485 -26.53 11.85 2.18
C SER A 485 -26.19 10.76 1.16
N VAL A 486 -26.18 11.16 -0.11
CA VAL A 486 -25.83 10.29 -1.23
C VAL A 486 -24.49 10.74 -1.80
N ASP A 487 -23.62 9.77 -2.11
CA ASP A 487 -22.32 10.02 -2.76
C ASP A 487 -22.44 10.25 -4.28
#